data_AF-A0A9W6TCL2-F1
#
_entry.id   AF-A0A9W6TCL2-F1
#
_cell.length_a   1.000
_cell.length_b   1.000
_cell.length_c   1.000
_cell.angle_alpha   90.00
_cell.angle_beta   90.00
_cell.angle_gamma   90.00
#
_symmetry.space_group_name_H-M   'P 1'
#
loop_
_entity.id
_entity.type
_entity.pdbx_description
1 polymer ?
#
loop_
_entity_poly.entity_id
_entity_poly.type
_entity_poly.pdbx_seq_one_letter_code
_entity_poly.pdbx_strand_id
1 'polypeptide(L)'
;MSLRVTLTPSHDDQPKDQLGEDEGNDAPKVMEVVDLLLSLSMSVERTPAIARAASLGLQTVLSLQPHAFSGLMTTHICRSAVIQHYATWLLGEDDPAVCSVAVADASKQSTSTRARIDDNQQGCDRVYLELLVAAATVAQPDASKRRGARSPVFDDSAAMLQICTSGIASSDSAVQYAALRLLCSLLVLDDAASSALSSAVRLSGILILISWLLSHTVAHVAAMAATTLEVIIRHSPPSDILRAVIEQGCVIIYRGLLSASCGVKKAPAHTAVAASCRSLLNWVTEEVAWQSGVVAASVQSILSSTNILLQKNIVLTLQILAQRNIAIREALEAQDFVTDALVTAIQADDEAGLAVSLLAISLECCDKCSTLKIEGCIKDSDAFHCNNNDEQQEEPSSDGGDEQDRAIKVRCADGYCVEASAALLQEHSNLLRGLKAERPPHHGEDNVNVSAKLSGFRASTVQRFVDLLAMTQQEAVTSLAELQNFPALQELLCLANSVGSAKCWHATTSAICRMMTASNWLDIFQFASTQVRHPTLLLRCIRFALQLHSALGLRNNEQPTQQPEKQPQTDPAAKERAELASALKTAALQMSQELFVG
;
A
#
# COMPACT_ATOMS: atom_id res chain seq x y z
N MET A 1 -60.61 -28.87 22.13
CA MET A 1 -61.87 -28.12 22.33
C MET A 1 -61.50 -26.64 22.21
N SER A 2 -61.54 -26.03 21.03
CA SER A 2 -62.71 -25.47 20.31
C SER A 2 -63.44 -24.39 21.12
N LEU A 3 -63.40 -23.16 20.62
CA LEU A 3 -64.39 -22.08 20.75
C LEU A 3 -63.89 -20.93 19.84
N ARG A 4 -64.23 -20.92 18.54
CA ARG A 4 -65.44 -20.40 17.86
C ARG A 4 -65.76 -18.92 18.14
N VAL A 5 -65.60 -18.17 17.06
CA VAL A 5 -66.00 -16.79 16.71
C VAL A 5 -67.46 -16.46 17.07
N THR A 6 -67.73 -15.18 17.37
CA THR A 6 -68.97 -14.50 16.94
C THR A 6 -68.73 -12.99 16.77
N LEU A 7 -69.16 -12.47 15.62
CA LEU A 7 -69.10 -11.07 15.18
C LEU A 7 -70.53 -10.46 15.25
N THR A 8 -70.67 -9.31 15.93
CA THR A 8 -71.55 -8.13 15.63
C THR A 8 -73.09 -8.32 15.57
N PRO A 9 -73.98 -7.29 15.44
CA PRO A 9 -73.85 -5.81 15.38
C PRO A 9 -74.93 -5.01 16.19
N SER A 10 -74.87 -3.66 16.23
CA SER A 10 -75.97 -2.72 15.79
C SER A 10 -75.94 -1.29 16.39
N HIS A 11 -75.98 -0.32 15.47
CA HIS A 11 -76.57 1.04 15.41
C HIS A 11 -76.58 2.10 16.54
N ASP A 12 -76.09 3.29 16.12
CA ASP A 12 -76.59 4.68 16.26
C ASP A 12 -76.97 5.28 17.63
N ASP A 13 -76.21 6.28 18.08
CA ASP A 13 -76.63 7.71 18.07
C ASP A 13 -75.57 8.60 18.78
N GLN A 14 -75.10 9.64 18.10
CA GLN A 14 -74.42 10.81 18.70
C GLN A 14 -75.47 11.83 19.21
N PRO A 15 -75.11 12.88 19.98
CA PRO A 15 -73.94 13.08 20.84
C PRO A 15 -74.36 13.51 22.27
N LYS A 16 -73.48 13.35 23.26
CA LYS A 16 -73.53 14.19 24.47
C LYS A 16 -72.14 14.71 24.75
N ASP A 17 -72.02 16.03 24.73
CA ASP A 17 -70.94 16.80 25.30
C ASP A 17 -70.55 16.22 26.65
N GLN A 18 -69.39 15.58 26.68
CA GLN A 18 -68.56 15.51 27.88
C GLN A 18 -67.22 16.10 27.49
N LEU A 19 -67.01 17.34 27.96
CA LEU A 19 -65.67 17.82 28.28
C LEU A 19 -65.00 16.74 29.14
N GLY A 20 -64.20 15.91 28.51
CA GLY A 20 -63.23 15.03 29.15
C GLY A 20 -61.86 15.61 28.86
N GLU A 21 -61.39 16.44 29.77
CA GLU A 21 -59.96 16.72 29.94
C GLU A 21 -59.25 15.38 30.18
N ASP A 22 -58.69 14.78 29.13
CA ASP A 22 -57.60 13.81 29.23
C ASP A 22 -57.00 13.55 27.83
N GLU A 23 -56.61 14.61 27.11
CA GLU A 23 -55.41 14.49 26.27
C GLU A 23 -54.22 14.43 27.23
N GLY A 24 -54.12 13.28 27.91
CA GLY A 24 -53.03 12.95 28.78
C GLY A 24 -51.74 13.17 28.01
N ASN A 25 -50.95 14.14 28.47
CA ASN A 25 -49.58 14.29 28.05
C ASN A 25 -48.88 12.97 28.38
N ASP A 26 -48.84 12.02 27.45
CA ASP A 26 -48.24 10.70 27.64
C ASP A 26 -46.71 10.78 27.63
N ALA A 27 -46.13 11.97 27.37
CA ALA A 27 -44.71 12.23 27.43
C ALA A 27 -44.03 11.72 28.71
N PRO A 28 -44.52 11.98 29.95
CA PRO A 28 -43.88 11.50 31.18
C PRO A 28 -43.88 9.97 31.28
N LYS A 29 -44.95 9.29 30.87
CA LYS A 29 -45.03 7.82 30.87
C LYS A 29 -44.07 7.23 29.83
N VAL A 30 -43.97 7.86 28.66
CA VAL A 30 -43.00 7.50 27.62
C VAL A 30 -41.57 7.72 28.14
N MET A 31 -41.31 8.81 28.88
CA MET A 31 -39.99 9.06 29.49
C MET A 31 -39.66 8.03 30.57
N GLU A 32 -40.61 7.64 31.41
CA GLU A 32 -40.42 6.59 32.42
C GLU A 32 -40.07 5.23 31.78
N VAL A 33 -40.71 4.88 30.67
CA VAL A 33 -40.39 3.67 29.91
C VAL A 33 -38.99 3.76 29.29
N VAL A 34 -38.62 4.91 28.74
CA VAL A 34 -37.28 5.15 28.21
C VAL A 34 -36.22 5.08 29.32
N ASP A 35 -36.47 5.65 30.49
CA ASP A 35 -35.56 5.61 31.64
C ASP A 35 -35.41 4.21 32.23
N LEU A 36 -36.51 3.46 32.28
CA LEU A 36 -36.48 2.06 32.68
C LEU A 36 -35.66 1.25 31.70
N LEU A 37 -35.86 1.43 30.39
CA LEU A 37 -35.10 0.72 29.38
C LEU A 37 -33.62 1.15 29.37
N LEU A 38 -33.31 2.42 29.60
CA LEU A 38 -31.93 2.91 29.75
C LEU A 38 -31.25 2.31 30.97
N SER A 39 -31.94 2.30 32.12
CA SER A 39 -31.42 1.70 33.35
C SER A 39 -31.18 0.20 33.20
N LEU A 40 -32.10 -0.50 32.51
CA LEU A 40 -31.96 -1.93 32.21
C LEU A 40 -30.89 -2.19 31.16
N SER A 41 -30.69 -1.30 30.19
CA SER A 41 -29.62 -1.41 29.18
C SER A 41 -28.22 -1.37 29.79
N MET A 42 -28.08 -0.81 30.99
CA MET A 42 -26.80 -0.71 31.72
C MET A 42 -26.55 -1.85 32.70
N SER A 43 -27.52 -2.72 32.95
CA SER A 43 -27.34 -3.84 33.88
C SER A 43 -26.57 -5.00 33.24
N VAL A 44 -25.70 -4.74 32.27
CA VAL A 44 -25.08 -5.78 31.42
C VAL A 44 -24.19 -6.72 32.23
N GLU A 45 -23.52 -6.22 33.27
CA GLU A 45 -22.71 -7.02 34.19
C GLU A 45 -23.54 -8.01 35.03
N ARG A 46 -24.81 -7.69 35.30
CA ARG A 46 -25.70 -8.52 36.13
C ARG A 46 -26.66 -9.38 35.31
N THR A 47 -27.18 -8.86 34.19
CA THR A 47 -28.25 -9.46 33.40
C THR A 47 -28.13 -9.12 31.91
N PRO A 48 -27.14 -9.69 31.18
CA PRO A 48 -26.84 -9.30 29.80
C PRO A 48 -27.99 -9.53 28.81
N ALA A 49 -28.82 -10.56 29.03
CA ALA A 49 -30.00 -10.82 28.21
C ALA A 49 -31.09 -9.72 28.36
N ILE A 50 -31.25 -9.19 29.58
CA ILE A 50 -32.22 -8.13 29.88
C ILE A 50 -31.72 -6.80 29.33
N ALA A 51 -30.42 -6.52 29.50
CA ALA A 51 -29.81 -5.34 28.92
C ALA A 51 -29.91 -5.33 27.39
N ARG A 52 -29.66 -6.47 26.75
CA ARG A 52 -29.84 -6.61 25.29
C ARG A 52 -31.28 -6.42 24.86
N ALA A 53 -32.24 -7.01 25.57
CA ALA A 53 -33.67 -6.86 25.27
C ALA A 53 -34.14 -5.41 25.49
N ALA A 54 -33.69 -4.75 26.55
CA ALA A 54 -34.00 -3.36 26.85
C ALA A 54 -33.44 -2.41 25.79
N SER A 55 -32.25 -2.70 25.29
CA SER A 55 -31.60 -1.88 24.26
C SER A 55 -32.16 -2.11 22.87
N LEU A 56 -32.52 -3.35 22.53
CA LEU A 56 -33.33 -3.61 21.34
C LEU A 56 -34.70 -2.94 21.45
N GLY A 57 -35.27 -2.89 22.65
CA GLY A 57 -36.47 -2.11 22.97
C GLY A 57 -36.27 -0.62 22.68
N LEU A 58 -35.21 0.00 23.20
CA LEU A 58 -34.86 1.40 22.92
C LEU A 58 -34.60 1.66 21.44
N GLN A 59 -33.86 0.78 20.77
CA GLN A 59 -33.60 0.87 19.34
C GLN A 59 -34.90 0.76 18.53
N THR A 60 -35.82 -0.13 18.92
CA THR A 60 -37.14 -0.27 18.28
C THR A 60 -37.96 0.99 18.52
N VAL A 61 -37.96 1.54 19.73
CA VAL A 61 -38.64 2.79 20.09
C VAL A 61 -38.09 3.99 19.33
N LEU A 62 -36.79 4.02 19.03
CA LEU A 62 -36.13 5.07 18.24
C LEU A 62 -36.25 4.88 16.71
N SER A 63 -36.44 3.64 16.22
CA SER A 63 -36.45 3.30 14.79
C SER A 63 -37.85 3.16 14.18
N LEU A 64 -38.89 3.07 15.00
CA LEU A 64 -40.27 3.15 14.53
C LEU A 64 -40.57 4.60 14.08
N GLN A 65 -41.26 4.71 12.92
CA GLN A 65 -41.71 5.94 12.25
C GLN A 65 -41.93 7.16 13.16
N PRO A 66 -41.71 8.39 12.67
CA PRO A 66 -41.62 9.61 13.48
C PRO A 66 -42.79 9.75 14.46
N HIS A 67 -42.57 9.28 15.70
CA HIS A 67 -43.50 9.47 16.80
C HIS A 67 -43.37 10.92 17.30
N ALA A 68 -44.47 11.49 17.78
CA ALA A 68 -44.52 12.86 18.30
C ALA A 68 -43.49 13.12 19.41
N PHE A 69 -43.06 12.07 20.12
CA PHE A 69 -42.08 12.12 21.20
C PHE A 69 -40.66 11.72 20.80
N SER A 70 -40.39 11.37 19.54
CA SER A 70 -39.07 10.92 19.06
C SER A 70 -37.94 11.88 19.46
N GLY A 71 -38.10 13.18 19.17
CA GLY A 71 -37.12 14.20 19.57
C GLY A 71 -36.95 14.34 21.09
N LEU A 72 -38.01 14.18 21.88
CA LEU A 72 -37.96 14.22 23.34
C LEU A 72 -37.25 12.99 23.93
N MET A 73 -37.57 11.79 23.41
CA MET A 73 -36.93 10.54 23.80
C MET A 73 -35.44 10.54 23.47
N THR A 74 -35.04 10.98 22.27
CA THR A 74 -33.63 11.12 21.88
C THR A 74 -32.90 12.13 22.76
N THR A 75 -33.51 13.28 23.04
CA THR A 75 -32.93 14.29 23.94
C THR A 75 -32.70 13.71 25.34
N HIS A 76 -33.63 12.89 25.84
CA HIS A 76 -33.54 12.28 27.16
C HIS A 76 -32.52 11.15 27.24
N ILE A 77 -32.51 10.26 26.25
CA ILE A 77 -31.52 9.19 26.09
C ILE A 77 -30.13 9.80 26.11
N CYS A 78 -29.89 10.80 25.27
CA CYS A 78 -28.58 11.41 25.18
C CYS A 78 -28.27 12.41 26.32
N ARG A 79 -29.23 12.83 27.15
CA ARG A 79 -28.98 13.59 28.39
C ARG A 79 -28.88 12.70 29.62
N SER A 80 -29.18 11.41 29.46
CA SER A 80 -29.14 10.48 30.58
C SER A 80 -27.71 10.38 31.09
N ALA A 81 -27.54 10.57 32.40
CA ALA A 81 -26.26 10.42 33.10
C ALA A 81 -25.64 9.03 32.83
N VAL A 82 -26.48 8.07 32.48
CA VAL A 82 -26.13 6.71 32.07
C VAL A 82 -25.24 6.67 30.81
N ILE A 83 -25.62 7.39 29.75
CA ILE A 83 -24.85 7.44 28.48
C ILE A 83 -23.57 8.24 28.69
N GLN A 84 -23.64 9.32 29.48
CA GLN A 84 -22.46 10.08 29.87
C GLN A 84 -21.48 9.24 30.70
N HIS A 85 -21.98 8.43 31.64
CA HIS A 85 -21.17 7.54 32.47
C HIS A 85 -20.48 6.43 31.65
N TYR A 86 -21.19 5.84 30.69
CA TYR A 86 -20.60 4.85 29.77
C TYR A 86 -19.56 5.48 28.83
N ALA A 87 -19.80 6.70 28.33
CA ALA A 87 -18.80 7.45 27.58
C ALA A 87 -17.54 7.70 28.42
N THR A 88 -17.66 8.17 29.67
CA THR A 88 -16.50 8.30 30.57
C THR A 88 -15.81 6.97 30.88
N TRP A 89 -16.57 5.87 31.01
CA TRP A 89 -16.03 4.53 31.27
C TRP A 89 -15.27 3.96 30.06
N LEU A 90 -15.79 4.14 28.84
CA LEU A 90 -15.10 3.81 27.58
C LEU A 90 -13.85 4.66 27.32
N LEU A 91 -13.84 5.90 27.82
CA LEU A 91 -12.75 6.87 27.65
C LEU A 91 -11.61 6.67 28.67
N GLY A 92 -11.79 5.81 29.68
CA GLY A 92 -10.73 5.37 30.58
C GLY A 92 -10.10 6.51 31.39
N GLU A 93 -10.89 7.26 32.17
CA GLU A 93 -10.30 7.90 33.35
C GLU A 93 -10.02 6.80 34.40
N ASP A 94 -8.79 6.30 34.40
CA ASP A 94 -8.24 5.51 35.51
C ASP A 94 -8.25 6.39 36.77
N ASP A 95 -9.31 6.30 37.57
CA ASP A 95 -9.32 6.86 38.92
C ASP A 95 -8.73 5.79 39.88
N PRO A 96 -7.51 5.96 40.42
CA PRO A 96 -6.79 4.90 41.12
C PRO A 96 -7.28 4.69 42.57
N ALA A 97 -8.53 5.03 42.90
CA ALA A 97 -8.96 5.20 44.29
C ALA A 97 -10.00 4.18 44.81
N VAL A 98 -10.46 3.19 44.02
CA VAL A 98 -11.42 2.19 44.52
C VAL A 98 -10.99 0.75 44.20
N CYS A 99 -9.74 0.41 44.51
CA CYS A 99 -9.29 -0.98 44.63
C CYS A 99 -8.51 -1.16 45.93
N SER A 100 -9.20 -0.96 47.05
CA SER A 100 -8.71 -1.42 48.35
C SER A 100 -9.89 -1.95 49.16
N VAL A 101 -10.30 -3.19 48.90
CA VAL A 101 -10.56 -4.26 49.88
C VAL A 101 -10.82 -5.55 49.09
N ALA A 102 -10.23 -6.65 49.58
CA ALA A 102 -10.37 -8.05 49.13
C ALA A 102 -9.42 -8.54 48.02
N VAL A 103 -8.11 -8.44 48.27
CA VAL A 103 -7.16 -9.46 47.81
C VAL A 103 -6.93 -10.46 48.94
N ALA A 104 -7.70 -11.54 48.93
CA ALA A 104 -7.30 -12.84 49.47
C ALA A 104 -8.27 -13.89 48.92
N ASP A 105 -7.71 -14.90 48.25
CA ASP A 105 -8.37 -16.12 47.76
C ASP A 105 -9.21 -16.07 46.47
N ALA A 106 -8.51 -16.00 45.32
CA ALA A 106 -9.01 -16.58 44.06
C ALA A 106 -7.88 -16.90 43.04
N SER A 107 -6.81 -17.60 43.44
CA SER A 107 -5.69 -17.94 42.53
C SER A 107 -5.90 -19.20 41.67
N LYS A 108 -7.14 -19.68 41.47
CA LYS A 108 -7.41 -20.88 40.64
C LYS A 108 -8.66 -20.82 39.76
N GLN A 109 -9.11 -19.63 39.34
CA GLN A 109 -10.17 -19.44 38.33
C GLN A 109 -9.77 -18.36 37.31
N SER A 110 -8.77 -18.61 36.46
CA SER A 110 -8.19 -17.56 35.61
C SER A 110 -7.92 -18.00 34.17
N THR A 111 -8.95 -18.49 33.48
CA THR A 111 -9.01 -18.53 32.00
C THR A 111 -10.46 -18.44 31.49
N SER A 112 -11.41 -19.11 32.15
CA SER A 112 -12.85 -19.06 31.80
C SER A 112 -13.51 -17.72 32.11
N THR A 113 -13.04 -16.98 33.12
CA THR A 113 -13.67 -15.74 33.59
C THR A 113 -13.28 -14.55 32.70
N ARG A 114 -12.04 -14.52 32.19
CA ARG A 114 -11.53 -13.46 31.32
C ARG A 114 -12.18 -13.47 29.94
N ALA A 115 -12.36 -14.66 29.35
CA ALA A 115 -13.10 -14.82 28.09
C ALA A 115 -14.58 -14.43 28.21
N ARG A 116 -15.24 -14.72 29.35
CA ARG A 116 -16.63 -14.31 29.60
C ARG A 116 -16.78 -12.80 29.84
N ILE A 117 -15.75 -12.14 30.38
CA ILE A 117 -15.73 -10.70 30.57
C ILE A 117 -15.55 -10.01 29.20
N ASP A 118 -14.61 -10.47 28.38
CA ASP A 118 -14.38 -9.93 27.03
C ASP A 118 -15.61 -10.12 26.11
N ASP A 119 -16.25 -11.30 26.13
CA ASP A 119 -17.47 -11.58 25.34
C ASP A 119 -18.68 -10.74 25.79
N ASN A 120 -18.83 -10.52 27.11
CA ASN A 120 -19.90 -9.68 27.63
C ASN A 120 -19.66 -8.19 27.34
N GLN A 121 -18.40 -7.74 27.39
CA GLN A 121 -18.01 -6.36 27.12
C GLN A 121 -18.22 -5.99 25.65
N GLN A 122 -17.86 -6.87 24.71
CA GLN A 122 -18.14 -6.69 23.27
C GLN A 122 -19.65 -6.61 22.98
N GLY A 123 -20.46 -7.37 23.73
CA GLY A 123 -21.92 -7.29 23.67
C GLY A 123 -22.48 -5.93 24.13
N CYS A 124 -21.86 -5.30 25.14
CA CYS A 124 -22.21 -3.95 25.63
C CYS A 124 -21.88 -2.88 24.59
N ASP A 125 -20.66 -2.93 24.06
CA ASP A 125 -20.14 -1.93 23.12
C ASP A 125 -20.99 -1.84 21.87
N ARG A 126 -21.37 -3.00 21.30
CA ARG A 126 -22.27 -3.06 20.15
C ARG A 126 -23.60 -2.37 20.42
N VAL A 127 -24.21 -2.71 21.54
CA VAL A 127 -25.54 -2.23 21.93
C VAL A 127 -25.52 -0.71 22.12
N TYR A 128 -24.49 -0.20 22.80
CA TYR A 128 -24.31 1.22 23.02
C TYR A 128 -24.07 1.99 21.71
N LEU A 129 -23.21 1.47 20.83
CA LEU A 129 -23.00 2.08 19.51
C LEU A 129 -24.29 2.10 18.69
N GLU A 130 -25.08 1.03 18.70
CA GLU A 130 -26.38 0.99 18.00
C GLU A 130 -27.38 2.03 18.56
N LEU A 131 -27.37 2.28 19.87
CA LEU A 131 -28.17 3.34 20.50
C LEU A 131 -27.69 4.74 20.08
N LEU A 132 -26.38 4.98 20.06
CA LEU A 132 -25.81 6.24 19.58
C LEU A 132 -26.11 6.47 18.09
N VAL A 133 -26.07 5.42 17.26
CA VAL A 133 -26.47 5.51 15.85
C VAL A 133 -27.92 5.96 15.74
N ALA A 134 -28.83 5.28 16.44
CA ALA A 134 -30.25 5.62 16.41
C ALA A 134 -30.48 7.07 16.89
N ALA A 135 -29.82 7.48 17.96
CA ALA A 135 -29.89 8.85 18.45
C ALA A 135 -29.35 9.88 17.46
N ALA A 136 -28.21 9.63 16.82
CA ALA A 136 -27.62 10.51 15.81
C ALA A 136 -28.53 10.64 14.58
N THR A 137 -29.17 9.55 14.14
CA THR A 137 -30.13 9.59 13.01
C THR A 137 -31.37 10.42 13.31
N VAL A 138 -31.89 10.38 14.54
CA VAL A 138 -33.05 11.19 14.95
C VAL A 138 -32.66 12.64 15.21
N ALA A 139 -31.40 12.91 15.57
CA ALA A 139 -30.88 14.25 15.77
C ALA A 139 -30.66 15.03 14.45
N GLN A 140 -30.85 14.40 13.28
CA GLN A 140 -30.79 15.09 12.00
C GLN A 140 -31.84 16.21 11.95
N PRO A 141 -31.44 17.46 11.68
CA PRO A 141 -32.41 18.54 11.57
C PRO A 141 -33.30 18.29 10.36
N ASP A 142 -34.59 18.06 10.59
CA ASP A 142 -35.59 18.25 9.55
C ASP A 142 -35.46 19.68 9.04
N ALA A 143 -35.18 19.86 7.75
CA ALA A 143 -34.97 21.17 7.10
C ALA A 143 -36.14 22.17 7.33
N SER A 144 -37.27 21.71 7.87
CA SER A 144 -38.47 22.49 8.16
C SER A 144 -38.70 22.83 9.65
N LYS A 145 -37.96 22.26 10.62
CA LYS A 145 -38.21 22.47 12.06
C LYS A 145 -36.95 22.90 12.80
N ARG A 146 -36.72 24.22 12.83
CA ARG A 146 -35.72 24.82 13.72
C ARG A 146 -36.11 24.58 15.19
N ARG A 147 -35.14 24.06 15.97
CA ARG A 147 -35.10 23.88 17.43
C ARG A 147 -35.84 22.67 18.01
N GLY A 148 -35.40 21.47 17.66
CA GLY A 148 -35.31 20.40 18.66
C GLY A 148 -34.11 20.68 19.59
N ALA A 149 -34.25 20.45 20.90
CA ALA A 149 -33.16 20.64 21.85
C ALA A 149 -32.03 19.64 21.54
N ARG A 150 -30.91 20.14 20.99
CA ARG A 150 -29.71 19.34 20.75
C ARG A 150 -29.30 18.64 22.04
N SER A 151 -28.91 17.37 21.93
CA SER A 151 -28.28 16.70 23.06
C SER A 151 -26.82 17.14 23.18
N PRO A 152 -26.35 17.54 24.37
CA PRO A 152 -24.96 17.97 24.59
C PRO A 152 -23.93 16.85 24.33
N VAL A 153 -24.35 15.59 24.25
CA VAL A 153 -23.43 14.46 24.00
C VAL A 153 -22.78 14.49 22.62
N PHE A 154 -23.44 15.08 21.61
CA PHE A 154 -22.87 15.21 20.26
C PHE A 154 -22.07 16.50 20.06
N ASP A 155 -22.05 17.40 21.04
CA ASP A 155 -21.24 18.62 21.00
C ASP A 155 -19.75 18.31 21.22
N ASP A 156 -19.41 17.20 21.89
CA ASP A 156 -18.04 16.74 22.08
C ASP A 156 -17.56 15.86 20.91
N SER A 157 -17.11 16.51 19.84
CA SER A 157 -16.59 15.83 18.66
C SER A 157 -15.36 14.96 18.94
N ALA A 158 -14.56 15.28 19.97
CA ALA A 158 -13.37 14.52 20.32
C ALA A 158 -13.73 13.19 20.97
N ALA A 159 -14.63 13.22 21.97
CA ALA A 159 -15.15 12.01 22.61
C ALA A 159 -15.86 11.10 21.60
N MET A 160 -16.71 11.67 20.73
CA MET A 160 -17.40 10.89 19.70
C MET A 160 -16.43 10.25 18.69
N LEU A 161 -15.39 10.97 18.30
CA LEU A 161 -14.36 10.42 17.42
C LEU A 161 -13.58 9.29 18.10
N GLN A 162 -13.26 9.42 19.39
CA GLN A 162 -12.56 8.39 20.15
C GLN A 162 -13.41 7.12 20.27
N ILE A 163 -14.71 7.25 20.57
CA ILE A 163 -15.66 6.12 20.58
C ILE A 163 -15.69 5.43 19.22
N CYS A 164 -15.81 6.20 18.12
CA CYS A 164 -15.79 5.64 16.77
C CYS A 164 -14.46 4.94 16.47
N THR A 165 -13.33 5.54 16.85
CA THR A 165 -11.99 4.99 16.62
C THR A 165 -11.81 3.65 17.33
N SER A 166 -12.18 3.59 18.62
CA SER A 166 -12.12 2.35 19.40
C SER A 166 -13.02 1.27 18.82
N GLY A 167 -14.24 1.62 18.40
CA GLY A 167 -15.16 0.66 17.78
C GLY A 167 -14.70 0.15 16.42
N ILE A 168 -14.11 1.02 15.59
CA ILE A 168 -13.52 0.67 14.29
C ILE A 168 -12.29 -0.24 14.46
N ALA A 169 -11.51 -0.04 15.53
CA ALA A 169 -10.36 -0.88 15.87
C ALA A 169 -10.72 -2.21 16.56
N SER A 170 -11.99 -2.44 16.89
CA SER A 170 -12.46 -3.67 17.55
C SER A 170 -12.21 -4.91 16.69
N SER A 171 -12.08 -6.08 17.32
CA SER A 171 -12.01 -7.37 16.63
C SER A 171 -13.39 -7.91 16.22
N ASP A 172 -14.49 -7.38 16.78
CA ASP A 172 -15.85 -7.78 16.43
C ASP A 172 -16.38 -6.98 15.24
N SER A 173 -16.66 -7.69 14.14
CA SER A 173 -17.27 -7.14 12.92
C SER A 173 -18.58 -6.38 13.15
N ALA A 174 -19.38 -6.76 14.15
CA ALA A 174 -20.63 -6.07 14.47
C ALA A 174 -20.38 -4.73 15.16
N VAL A 175 -19.38 -4.66 16.05
CA VAL A 175 -18.92 -3.42 16.69
C VAL A 175 -18.32 -2.48 15.66
N GLN A 176 -17.44 -2.99 14.79
CA GLN A 176 -16.86 -2.22 13.67
C GLN A 176 -17.96 -1.63 12.78
N TYR A 177 -18.96 -2.44 12.39
CA TYR A 177 -20.07 -1.97 11.57
C TYR A 177 -20.89 -0.88 12.25
N ALA A 178 -21.22 -1.04 13.54
CA ALA A 178 -21.95 -0.04 14.31
C ALA A 178 -21.16 1.27 14.47
N ALA A 179 -19.85 1.19 14.69
CA ALA A 179 -18.97 2.35 14.80
C ALA A 179 -18.85 3.13 13.48
N LEU A 180 -18.71 2.43 12.34
CA LEU A 180 -18.71 3.06 11.02
C LEU A 180 -20.04 3.77 10.73
N ARG A 181 -21.16 3.13 11.09
CA ARG A 181 -22.49 3.74 10.96
C ARG A 181 -22.66 4.97 11.84
N LEU A 182 -22.11 4.93 13.07
CA LEU A 182 -22.14 6.07 13.98
C LEU A 182 -21.38 7.24 13.37
N LEU A 183 -20.15 7.00 12.91
CA LEU A 183 -19.33 8.03 12.28
C LEU A 183 -20.02 8.65 11.05
N CYS A 184 -20.62 7.83 10.18
CA CYS A 184 -21.42 8.32 9.05
C CYS A 184 -22.59 9.21 9.51
N SER A 185 -23.32 8.77 10.53
CA SER A 185 -24.49 9.49 11.04
C SER A 185 -24.11 10.84 11.64
N LEU A 186 -22.96 10.91 12.31
CA LEU A 186 -22.44 12.15 12.91
C LEU A 186 -21.91 13.14 11.86
N LEU A 187 -21.27 12.65 10.78
CA LEU A 187 -20.73 13.51 9.71
C LEU A 187 -21.81 14.11 8.80
N VAL A 188 -23.01 13.52 8.75
CA VAL A 188 -24.14 14.02 7.94
C VAL A 188 -24.98 15.06 8.69
N LEU A 189 -24.68 15.34 9.96
CA LEU A 189 -25.34 16.43 10.70
C LEU A 189 -24.99 17.78 10.05
N ASP A 190 -25.98 18.57 9.66
CA ASP A 190 -25.77 19.89 9.04
C ASP A 190 -25.53 20.98 10.11
N ASP A 191 -24.45 20.82 10.90
CA ASP A 191 -24.10 21.71 12.00
C ASP A 191 -22.59 21.91 12.20
N ALA A 192 -22.23 22.83 13.10
CA ALA A 192 -20.83 23.16 13.39
C ALA A 192 -20.03 21.98 13.98
N ALA A 193 -20.67 21.04 14.69
CA ALA A 193 -19.96 19.89 15.25
C ALA A 193 -19.63 18.86 14.17
N SER A 194 -20.45 18.73 13.11
CA SER A 194 -20.06 17.94 11.94
C SER A 194 -18.80 18.50 11.28
N SER A 195 -18.72 19.83 11.12
CA SER A 195 -17.50 20.46 10.57
C SER A 195 -16.26 20.24 11.45
N ALA A 196 -16.43 20.32 12.78
CA ALA A 196 -15.37 20.06 13.75
C ALA A 196 -14.96 18.58 13.76
N LEU A 197 -15.92 17.65 13.73
CA LEU A 197 -15.69 16.22 13.62
C LEU A 197 -14.99 15.86 12.31
N SER A 198 -15.43 16.42 11.19
CA SER A 198 -14.79 16.26 9.88
C SER A 198 -13.33 16.71 9.93
N SER A 199 -13.04 17.84 10.57
CA SER A 199 -11.66 18.29 10.81
C SER A 199 -10.88 17.33 11.72
N ALA A 200 -11.49 16.85 12.80
CA ALA A 200 -10.85 15.93 13.73
C ALA A 200 -10.53 14.57 13.07
N VAL A 201 -11.42 14.04 12.23
CA VAL A 201 -11.22 12.83 11.42
C VAL A 201 -9.98 12.96 10.52
N ARG A 202 -9.77 14.13 9.90
CA ARG A 202 -8.59 14.39 9.06
C ARG A 202 -7.28 14.40 9.83
N LEU A 203 -7.33 14.68 11.14
CA LEU A 203 -6.14 14.82 11.99
C LEU A 203 -5.86 13.60 12.89
N SER A 204 -6.82 12.68 13.07
CA SER A 204 -6.74 11.61 14.07
C SER A 204 -6.08 10.30 13.60
N GLY A 205 -5.80 10.14 12.31
CA GLY A 205 -5.28 8.87 11.75
C GLY A 205 -6.36 7.83 11.46
N ILE A 206 -7.65 8.12 11.69
CA ILE A 206 -8.75 7.15 11.53
C ILE A 206 -8.94 6.69 10.08
N LEU A 207 -8.52 7.48 9.08
CA LEU A 207 -8.64 7.09 7.67
C LEU A 207 -7.79 5.85 7.36
N ILE A 208 -6.71 5.62 8.10
CA ILE A 208 -5.88 4.41 8.00
C ILE A 208 -6.74 3.18 8.32
N LEU A 209 -7.43 3.20 9.46
CA LEU A 209 -8.26 2.09 9.93
C LEU A 209 -9.42 1.82 8.96
N ILE A 210 -10.12 2.87 8.56
CA ILE A 210 -11.26 2.74 7.62
C ILE A 210 -10.77 2.21 6.26
N SER A 211 -9.59 2.64 5.79
CA SER A 211 -9.01 2.16 4.52
C SER A 211 -8.66 0.67 4.58
N TRP A 212 -8.17 0.16 5.71
CA TRP A 212 -7.92 -1.28 5.89
C TRP A 212 -9.21 -2.11 5.92
N LEU A 213 -10.30 -1.55 6.45
CA LEU A 213 -11.60 -2.22 6.47
C LEU A 213 -12.21 -2.42 5.07
N LEU A 214 -11.68 -1.77 4.02
CA LEU A 214 -12.07 -2.06 2.63
C LEU A 214 -11.83 -3.53 2.25
N SER A 215 -10.82 -4.20 2.84
CA SER A 215 -10.54 -5.62 2.61
C SER A 215 -11.12 -6.55 3.68
N HIS A 216 -12.07 -6.07 4.48
CA HIS A 216 -12.65 -6.87 5.56
C HIS A 216 -13.36 -8.12 5.01
N THR A 217 -13.26 -9.25 5.73
CA THR A 217 -13.82 -10.55 5.32
C THR A 217 -15.35 -10.52 5.24
N VAL A 218 -15.98 -9.69 6.08
CA VAL A 218 -17.42 -9.48 6.13
C VAL A 218 -17.83 -8.35 5.17
N ALA A 219 -18.55 -8.71 4.11
CA ALA A 219 -18.87 -7.80 3.00
C ALA A 219 -19.60 -6.51 3.39
N HIS A 220 -20.52 -6.55 4.36
CA HIS A 220 -21.24 -5.35 4.78
C HIS A 220 -20.37 -4.38 5.59
N VAL A 221 -19.34 -4.85 6.28
CA VAL A 221 -18.34 -4.00 6.94
C VAL A 221 -17.50 -3.28 5.89
N ALA A 222 -17.00 -4.02 4.89
CA ALA A 222 -16.24 -3.43 3.78
C ALA A 222 -17.05 -2.41 2.98
N ALA A 223 -18.33 -2.70 2.71
CA ALA A 223 -19.24 -1.76 2.06
C ALA A 223 -19.45 -0.50 2.92
N MET A 224 -19.66 -0.66 4.23
CA MET A 224 -19.84 0.48 5.14
C MET A 224 -18.57 1.32 5.27
N ALA A 225 -17.39 0.71 5.24
CA ALA A 225 -16.12 1.43 5.23
C ALA A 225 -15.98 2.29 3.96
N ALA A 226 -16.33 1.75 2.79
CA ALA A 226 -16.36 2.50 1.54
C ALA A 226 -17.35 3.68 1.60
N THR A 227 -18.57 3.46 2.09
CA THR A 227 -19.55 4.53 2.31
C THR A 227 -19.03 5.60 3.27
N THR A 228 -18.37 5.19 4.34
CA THR A 228 -17.80 6.10 5.34
C THR A 228 -16.73 7.00 4.71
N LEU A 229 -15.85 6.45 3.89
CA LEU A 229 -14.86 7.24 3.15
C LEU A 229 -15.53 8.22 2.18
N GLU A 230 -16.56 7.81 1.44
CA GLU A 230 -17.31 8.70 0.55
C GLU A 230 -17.96 9.87 1.32
N VAL A 231 -18.56 9.58 2.47
CA VAL A 231 -19.16 10.60 3.35
C VAL A 231 -18.08 11.58 3.82
N ILE A 232 -16.93 11.09 4.30
CA ILE A 232 -15.82 11.94 4.74
C ILE A 232 -15.32 12.84 3.60
N ILE A 233 -15.14 12.28 2.40
CA ILE A 233 -14.69 13.02 1.21
C ILE A 233 -15.70 14.12 0.86
N ARG A 234 -17.00 13.80 0.83
CA ARG A 234 -18.05 14.77 0.47
C ARG A 234 -18.19 15.91 1.49
N HIS A 235 -17.95 15.65 2.77
CA HIS A 235 -18.11 16.63 3.86
C HIS A 235 -16.78 17.25 4.31
N SER A 236 -15.73 17.14 3.49
CA SER A 236 -14.43 17.77 3.74
C SER A 236 -14.09 18.76 2.62
N PRO A 237 -13.39 19.87 2.94
CA PRO A 237 -12.75 20.69 1.91
C PRO A 237 -11.80 19.82 1.06
N PRO A 238 -11.84 19.90 -0.28
CA PRO A 238 -11.06 19.03 -1.16
C PRO A 238 -9.55 19.03 -0.84
N SER A 239 -8.94 20.20 -0.66
CA SER A 239 -7.51 20.33 -0.34
C SER A 239 -7.13 19.61 0.96
N ASP A 240 -8.00 19.71 1.97
CA ASP A 240 -7.71 19.22 3.32
C ASP A 240 -7.83 17.70 3.38
N ILE A 241 -8.84 17.12 2.73
CA ILE A 241 -9.00 15.67 2.68
C ILE A 241 -7.92 15.02 1.83
N LEU A 242 -7.51 15.65 0.71
CA LEU A 242 -6.39 15.15 -0.08
C LEU A 242 -5.10 15.15 0.73
N ARG A 243 -4.83 16.24 1.48
CA ARG A 243 -3.67 16.31 2.38
C ARG A 243 -3.73 15.22 3.44
N ALA A 244 -4.89 15.02 4.09
CA ALA A 244 -5.06 13.96 5.09
C ALA A 244 -4.84 12.56 4.50
N VAL A 245 -5.39 12.28 3.31
CA VAL A 245 -5.23 11.00 2.59
C VAL A 245 -3.75 10.74 2.24
N ILE A 246 -2.99 11.78 1.89
CA ILE A 246 -1.55 11.69 1.59
C ILE A 246 -0.74 11.48 2.87
N GLU A 247 -0.95 12.33 3.89
CA GLU A 247 -0.19 12.32 5.14
C GLU A 247 -0.42 11.03 5.95
N GLN A 248 -1.65 10.52 5.94
CA GLN A 248 -2.00 9.26 6.60
C GLN A 248 -1.62 8.02 5.76
N GLY A 249 -1.13 8.19 4.53
CA GLY A 249 -0.67 7.06 3.69
C GLY A 249 -1.80 6.16 3.16
N CYS A 250 -3.03 6.67 3.04
CA CYS A 250 -4.17 5.87 2.58
C CYS A 250 -3.99 5.35 1.14
N VAL A 251 -3.31 6.12 0.28
CA VAL A 251 -2.97 5.72 -1.10
C VAL A 251 -2.11 4.45 -1.13
N ILE A 252 -1.19 4.30 -0.18
CA ILE A 252 -0.34 3.10 -0.03
C ILE A 252 -1.22 1.88 0.26
N ILE A 253 -2.21 2.03 1.16
CA ILE A 253 -3.16 0.97 1.50
C ILE A 253 -3.98 0.59 0.27
N TYR A 254 -4.54 1.56 -0.46
CA TYR A 254 -5.34 1.28 -1.65
C TYR A 254 -4.53 0.54 -2.72
N ARG A 255 -3.26 0.91 -2.93
CA ARG A 255 -2.36 0.20 -3.85
C ARG A 255 -2.08 -1.22 -3.36
N GLY A 256 -1.77 -1.41 -2.07
CA GLY A 256 -1.49 -2.73 -1.49
C GLY A 256 -2.70 -3.68 -1.62
N LEU A 257 -3.90 -3.20 -1.29
CA LEU A 257 -5.14 -3.97 -1.42
C LEU A 257 -5.46 -4.31 -2.88
N LEU A 258 -5.18 -3.40 -3.81
CA LEU A 258 -5.35 -3.65 -5.24
C LEU A 258 -4.40 -4.74 -5.73
N SER A 259 -3.12 -4.68 -5.35
CA SER A 259 -2.12 -5.71 -5.70
C SER A 259 -2.48 -7.08 -5.13
N ALA A 260 -2.93 -7.15 -3.88
CA ALA A 260 -3.37 -8.39 -3.24
C ALA A 260 -4.62 -9.00 -3.92
N SER A 261 -5.48 -8.15 -4.51
CA SER A 261 -6.72 -8.58 -5.17
C SER A 261 -6.52 -9.08 -6.61
N CYS A 262 -5.31 -8.99 -7.17
CA CYS A 262 -4.99 -9.43 -8.55
C CYS A 262 -4.71 -10.94 -8.69
N GLY A 263 -4.90 -11.76 -7.65
CA GLY A 263 -4.64 -13.20 -7.65
C GLY A 263 -5.56 -14.05 -8.54
N VAL A 264 -5.10 -15.26 -8.90
CA VAL A 264 -5.63 -16.17 -9.94
C VAL A 264 -7.03 -16.78 -9.62
N LYS A 265 -7.58 -16.59 -8.42
CA LYS A 265 -8.93 -17.07 -8.05
C LYS A 265 -9.80 -15.90 -7.59
N LYS A 266 -10.50 -15.25 -8.52
CA LYS A 266 -11.36 -14.10 -8.24
C LYS A 266 -12.64 -14.51 -7.53
N ALA A 267 -12.65 -14.41 -6.20
CA ALA A 267 -13.92 -14.35 -5.47
C ALA A 267 -14.61 -12.99 -5.75
N PRO A 268 -15.95 -12.93 -5.75
CA PRO A 268 -16.69 -11.69 -5.99
C PRO A 268 -16.32 -10.59 -4.98
N ALA A 269 -16.02 -10.96 -3.73
CA ALA A 269 -15.54 -10.02 -2.71
C ALA A 269 -14.24 -9.30 -3.12
N HIS A 270 -13.22 -10.02 -3.61
CA HIS A 270 -11.97 -9.41 -4.08
C HIS A 270 -12.16 -8.47 -5.27
N THR A 271 -13.16 -8.74 -6.11
CA THR A 271 -13.48 -7.86 -7.25
C THR A 271 -14.07 -6.54 -6.78
N ALA A 272 -14.95 -6.57 -5.77
CA ALA A 272 -15.50 -5.35 -5.17
C ALA A 272 -14.43 -4.51 -4.47
N VAL A 273 -13.55 -5.13 -3.68
CA VAL A 273 -12.42 -4.43 -3.02
C VAL A 273 -11.52 -3.76 -4.06
N ALA A 274 -11.14 -4.48 -5.12
CA ALA A 274 -10.33 -3.94 -6.20
C ALA A 274 -11.02 -2.77 -6.92
N ALA A 275 -12.34 -2.84 -7.13
CA ALA A 275 -13.11 -1.75 -7.74
C ALA A 275 -13.12 -0.50 -6.85
N SER A 276 -13.39 -0.64 -5.55
CA SER A 276 -13.38 0.47 -4.59
C SER A 276 -12.00 1.12 -4.49
N CYS A 277 -10.94 0.31 -4.32
CA CYS A 277 -9.56 0.82 -4.24
C CYS A 277 -9.14 1.51 -5.54
N ARG A 278 -9.55 0.99 -6.71
CA ARG A 278 -9.27 1.62 -8.00
C ARG A 278 -10.00 2.95 -8.16
N SER A 279 -11.28 3.01 -7.75
CA SER A 279 -12.07 4.25 -7.77
C SER A 279 -11.42 5.33 -6.90
N LEU A 280 -11.07 5.00 -5.66
CA LEU A 280 -10.40 5.91 -4.73
C LEU A 280 -9.03 6.36 -5.26
N LEU A 281 -8.22 5.45 -5.80
CA LEU A 281 -6.93 5.79 -6.40
C LEU A 281 -7.09 6.74 -7.59
N ASN A 282 -8.07 6.50 -8.46
CA ASN A 282 -8.35 7.40 -9.59
C ASN A 282 -8.78 8.78 -9.12
N TRP A 283 -9.72 8.84 -8.17
CA TRP A 283 -10.19 10.09 -7.58
C TRP A 283 -9.03 10.90 -6.98
N VAL A 284 -8.21 10.31 -6.09
CA VAL A 284 -7.06 11.02 -5.50
C VAL A 284 -6.08 11.48 -6.58
N THR A 285 -5.81 10.64 -7.58
CA THR A 285 -4.88 10.97 -8.67
C THR A 285 -5.38 12.16 -9.49
N GLU A 286 -6.66 12.20 -9.83
CA GLU A 286 -7.25 13.29 -10.60
C GLU A 286 -7.29 14.57 -9.76
N GLU A 287 -7.82 14.53 -8.54
CA GLU A 287 -7.95 15.71 -7.68
C GLU A 287 -6.62 16.34 -7.28
N VAL A 288 -5.58 15.54 -6.99
CA VAL A 288 -4.23 16.07 -6.73
C VAL A 288 -3.64 16.73 -7.97
N ALA A 289 -3.90 16.19 -9.16
CA ALA A 289 -3.47 16.81 -10.41
C ALA A 289 -4.16 18.16 -10.67
N TRP A 290 -5.44 18.29 -10.30
CA TRP A 290 -6.16 19.56 -10.37
C TRP A 290 -5.71 20.58 -9.33
N GLN A 291 -5.29 20.11 -8.14
CA GLN A 291 -4.94 20.95 -7.00
C GLN A 291 -3.43 20.92 -6.73
N SER A 292 -2.63 21.51 -7.61
CA SER A 292 -1.16 21.54 -7.49
C SER A 292 -0.65 22.09 -6.14
N GLY A 293 -1.41 22.97 -5.47
CA GLY A 293 -1.11 23.45 -4.12
C GLY A 293 -1.01 22.34 -3.06
N VAL A 294 -1.70 21.21 -3.25
CA VAL A 294 -1.60 20.04 -2.36
C VAL A 294 -0.23 19.38 -2.48
N VAL A 295 0.35 19.34 -3.69
CA VAL A 295 1.71 18.81 -3.91
C VAL A 295 2.72 19.71 -3.19
N ALA A 296 2.67 21.03 -3.39
CA ALA A 296 3.55 21.98 -2.71
C ALA A 296 3.44 21.89 -1.18
N ALA A 297 2.21 21.82 -0.64
CA ALA A 297 1.99 21.64 0.79
C ALA A 297 2.55 20.32 1.32
N SER A 298 2.45 19.24 0.55
CA SER A 298 3.00 17.92 0.91
C SER A 298 4.54 17.93 0.93
N VAL A 299 5.17 18.59 -0.06
CA VAL A 299 6.62 18.80 -0.11
C VAL A 299 7.08 19.61 1.11
N GLN A 300 6.37 20.68 1.45
CA GLN A 300 6.66 21.48 2.64
C GLN A 300 6.48 20.69 3.95
N SER A 301 5.46 19.83 4.04
CA SER A 301 5.29 18.91 5.18
C SER A 301 6.50 17.99 5.34
N ILE A 302 7.10 17.49 4.25
CA ILE A 302 8.32 16.67 4.33
C ILE A 302 9.48 17.48 4.91
N LEU A 303 9.74 18.66 4.38
CA LEU A 303 10.88 19.50 4.77
C LEU A 303 10.77 20.03 6.20
N SER A 304 9.56 20.29 6.67
CA SER A 304 9.31 20.88 7.99
C SER A 304 9.13 19.86 9.11
N SER A 305 8.73 18.63 8.80
CA SER A 305 8.42 17.60 9.78
C SER A 305 9.68 16.88 10.26
N THR A 306 9.75 16.58 11.56
CA THR A 306 10.74 15.63 12.12
C THR A 306 10.21 14.20 12.22
N ASN A 307 8.93 13.99 11.89
CA ASN A 307 8.29 12.68 11.92
C ASN A 307 8.63 11.89 10.65
N ILE A 308 9.56 10.94 10.78
CA ILE A 308 10.05 10.08 9.70
C ILE A 308 8.90 9.24 9.08
N LEU A 309 7.95 8.77 9.89
CA LEU A 309 6.79 8.01 9.38
C LEU A 309 5.90 8.88 8.50
N LEU A 310 5.66 10.13 8.91
CA LEU A 310 4.91 11.09 8.10
C LEU A 310 5.63 11.36 6.78
N GLN A 311 6.94 11.67 6.82
CA GLN A 311 7.74 11.90 5.62
C GLN A 311 7.66 10.68 4.68
N LYS A 312 7.81 9.46 5.22
CA LYS A 312 7.70 8.21 4.47
C LYS A 312 6.33 8.04 3.82
N ASN A 313 5.24 8.29 4.55
CA ASN A 313 3.88 8.19 4.03
C ASN A 313 3.66 9.16 2.86
N ILE A 314 4.10 10.41 3.01
CA ILE A 314 3.96 11.43 1.97
C ILE A 314 4.78 11.03 0.74
N VAL A 315 6.07 10.71 0.90
CA VAL A 315 6.95 10.35 -0.22
C VAL A 315 6.41 9.15 -1.00
N LEU A 316 6.04 8.06 -0.32
CA LEU A 316 5.51 6.86 -0.96
C LEU A 316 4.16 7.13 -1.63
N THR A 317 3.31 7.97 -1.04
CA THR A 317 2.04 8.36 -1.66
C THR A 317 2.28 9.17 -2.93
N LEU A 318 3.09 10.22 -2.88
CA LEU A 318 3.41 11.06 -4.04
C LEU A 318 4.05 10.24 -5.15
N GLN A 319 4.89 9.27 -4.80
CA GLN A 319 5.49 8.32 -5.74
C GLN A 319 4.43 7.50 -6.48
N ILE A 320 3.46 6.92 -5.75
CA ILE A 320 2.36 6.16 -6.37
C ILE A 320 1.52 7.04 -7.29
N LEU A 321 1.28 8.29 -6.93
CA LEU A 321 0.47 9.23 -7.71
C LEU A 321 1.22 9.73 -8.96
N ALA A 322 2.51 10.07 -8.84
CA ALA A 322 3.35 10.54 -9.95
C ALA A 322 3.59 9.46 -11.04
N GLN A 323 3.53 8.18 -10.65
CA GLN A 323 3.51 7.07 -11.62
C GLN A 323 2.23 7.00 -12.44
N ARG A 324 1.11 7.56 -11.93
CA ARG A 324 -0.21 7.47 -12.55
C ARG A 324 -0.59 8.73 -13.32
N ASN A 325 0.04 9.86 -13.05
CA ASN A 325 -0.32 11.15 -13.65
C ASN A 325 0.90 12.05 -13.88
N ILE A 326 1.01 12.56 -15.11
CA ILE A 326 2.13 13.39 -15.57
C ILE A 326 2.08 14.79 -14.93
N ALA A 327 0.90 15.39 -14.74
CA ALA A 327 0.78 16.71 -14.13
C ALA A 327 1.28 16.72 -12.68
N ILE A 328 1.10 15.61 -11.95
CA ILE A 328 1.65 15.45 -10.59
C ILE A 328 3.18 15.40 -10.63
N ARG A 329 3.75 14.72 -11.63
CA ARG A 329 5.19 14.67 -11.84
C ARG A 329 5.77 16.05 -12.16
N GLU A 330 5.17 16.77 -13.10
CA GLU A 330 5.55 18.14 -13.43
C GLU A 330 5.44 19.07 -12.20
N ALA A 331 4.41 18.89 -11.37
CA ALA A 331 4.26 19.62 -10.12
C ALA A 331 5.36 19.30 -9.11
N LEU A 332 5.81 18.03 -9.00
CA LEU A 332 6.93 17.65 -8.14
C LEU A 332 8.27 18.20 -8.64
N GLU A 333 8.48 18.19 -9.96
CA GLU A 333 9.66 18.80 -10.60
C GLU A 333 9.70 20.31 -10.33
N ALA A 334 8.56 21.00 -10.44
CA ALA A 334 8.44 22.42 -10.13
C ALA A 334 8.67 22.77 -8.65
N GLN A 335 8.71 21.77 -7.76
CA GLN A 335 8.99 21.93 -6.34
C GLN A 335 10.38 21.42 -5.94
N ASP A 336 11.26 21.12 -6.91
CA ASP A 336 12.59 20.57 -6.66
C ASP A 336 12.56 19.34 -5.72
N PHE A 337 11.49 18.54 -5.81
CA PHE A 337 11.20 17.48 -4.85
C PHE A 337 12.34 16.44 -4.75
N VAL A 338 12.91 16.05 -5.90
CA VAL A 338 13.93 15.00 -5.99
C VAL A 338 15.25 15.45 -5.37
N THR A 339 15.60 16.73 -5.47
CA THR A 339 16.89 17.27 -5.03
C THR A 339 16.91 17.69 -3.57
N ASP A 340 15.76 18.10 -3.00
CA ASP A 340 15.69 18.61 -1.63
C ASP A 340 14.84 17.71 -0.70
N ALA A 341 13.53 17.66 -0.91
CA ALA A 341 12.62 16.98 0.01
C ALA A 341 12.84 15.47 0.06
N LEU A 342 13.07 14.82 -1.08
CA LEU A 342 13.31 13.39 -1.14
C LEU A 342 14.66 13.01 -0.52
N VAL A 343 15.70 13.80 -0.78
CA VAL A 343 17.04 13.61 -0.18
C VAL A 343 16.94 13.72 1.32
N THR A 344 16.26 14.77 1.82
CA THR A 344 16.04 15.00 3.24
C THR A 344 15.30 13.82 3.89
N ALA A 345 14.20 13.35 3.29
CA ALA A 345 13.42 12.23 3.81
C ALA A 345 14.21 10.91 3.84
N ILE A 346 14.98 10.61 2.78
CA ILE A 346 15.81 9.39 2.72
C ILE A 346 16.96 9.46 3.73
N GLN A 347 17.56 10.64 3.92
CA GLN A 347 18.65 10.81 4.87
C GLN A 347 18.17 10.71 6.31
N ALA A 348 16.99 11.26 6.64
CA ALA A 348 16.39 11.24 7.97
C ALA A 348 16.05 9.82 8.49
N ASP A 349 15.81 8.86 7.60
CA ASP A 349 15.48 7.48 7.97
C ASP A 349 16.75 6.64 8.21
N ASP A 350 17.26 6.58 9.44
CA ASP A 350 18.48 5.84 9.80
C ASP A 350 18.47 4.36 9.42
N GLU A 351 17.32 3.70 9.46
CA GLU A 351 17.17 2.28 9.12
C GLU A 351 17.02 2.03 7.61
N ALA A 352 17.00 3.10 6.81
CA ALA A 352 16.79 3.07 5.36
C ALA A 352 15.43 2.45 4.96
N GLY A 353 14.42 2.48 5.84
CA GLY A 353 13.11 1.89 5.58
C GLY A 353 12.37 2.51 4.39
N LEU A 354 12.48 3.81 4.18
CA LEU A 354 11.98 4.52 3.02
C LEU A 354 12.74 4.12 1.75
N ALA A 355 14.07 4.04 1.81
CA ALA A 355 14.91 3.63 0.69
C ALA A 355 14.57 2.20 0.23
N VAL A 356 14.44 1.27 1.19
CA VAL A 356 13.97 -0.10 0.96
C VAL A 356 12.61 -0.12 0.26
N SER A 357 11.67 0.70 0.72
CA SER A 357 10.32 0.77 0.15
C SER A 357 10.34 1.28 -1.31
N LEU A 358 11.10 2.34 -1.60
CA LEU A 358 11.25 2.90 -2.94
C LEU A 358 11.91 1.89 -3.91
N LEU A 359 12.94 1.20 -3.45
CA LEU A 359 13.64 0.17 -4.21
C LEU A 359 12.75 -1.05 -4.47
N ALA A 360 11.95 -1.48 -3.50
CA ALA A 360 10.97 -2.55 -3.68
C ALA A 360 9.91 -2.18 -4.75
N ILE A 361 9.39 -0.95 -4.71
CA ILE A 361 8.44 -0.48 -5.72
C ILE A 361 9.09 -0.43 -7.11
N SER A 362 10.37 -0.06 -7.20
CA SER A 362 11.12 -0.11 -8.46
C SER A 362 11.11 -1.50 -9.08
N LEU A 363 11.31 -2.54 -8.27
CA LEU A 363 11.25 -3.93 -8.73
C LEU A 363 9.84 -4.32 -9.21
N GLU A 364 8.80 -3.98 -8.47
CA GLU A 364 7.41 -4.27 -8.85
C GLU A 364 7.02 -3.64 -10.18
N CYS A 365 7.52 -2.42 -10.46
CA CYS A 365 7.28 -1.72 -11.71
C CYS A 365 8.01 -2.38 -12.89
N CYS A 366 9.20 -2.94 -12.67
CA CYS A 366 10.05 -3.49 -13.74
C CYS A 366 9.87 -5.00 -13.99
N ASP A 367 9.25 -5.75 -13.07
CA ASP A 367 9.03 -7.20 -13.20
C ASP A 367 8.18 -7.58 -14.42
N LYS A 368 7.43 -6.64 -15.00
CA LYS A 368 6.68 -6.83 -16.24
C LYS A 368 7.55 -6.81 -17.51
N CYS A 369 8.82 -6.41 -17.42
CA CYS A 369 9.69 -6.20 -18.58
C CYS A 369 10.96 -7.06 -18.59
N SER A 370 11.22 -7.89 -17.57
CA SER A 370 12.50 -8.61 -17.46
C SER A 370 12.35 -10.09 -17.11
N THR A 371 11.65 -10.86 -17.95
CA THR A 371 11.77 -12.33 -17.96
C THR A 371 13.05 -12.76 -18.68
N LEU A 372 14.18 -12.71 -17.98
CA LEU A 372 15.26 -13.67 -18.22
C LEU A 372 14.95 -14.91 -17.36
N LYS A 373 13.93 -15.67 -17.80
CA LYS A 373 13.80 -17.09 -17.46
C LYS A 373 14.61 -17.84 -18.51
N ILE A 374 15.81 -18.26 -18.14
CA ILE A 374 16.49 -19.35 -18.84
C ILE A 374 15.85 -20.62 -18.28
N GLU A 375 14.78 -21.09 -18.93
CA GLU A 375 14.22 -22.43 -18.72
C GLU A 375 14.77 -23.32 -19.85
N GLY A 376 15.15 -24.54 -19.48
CA GLY A 376 16.19 -25.33 -20.13
C GLY A 376 16.01 -25.62 -21.61
N CYS A 377 17.15 -25.67 -22.28
CA CYS A 377 17.37 -26.38 -23.53
C CYS A 377 17.03 -27.87 -23.36
N ILE A 378 15.82 -28.32 -23.73
CA ILE A 378 15.56 -29.67 -24.23
C ILE A 378 14.45 -29.61 -25.30
N LYS A 379 14.87 -29.85 -26.55
CA LYS A 379 14.17 -30.46 -27.71
C LYS A 379 12.75 -29.98 -28.02
N ASP A 380 12.63 -29.32 -29.17
CA ASP A 380 11.73 -29.79 -30.25
C ASP A 380 12.29 -29.26 -31.58
N SER A 381 13.19 -30.07 -32.14
CA SER A 381 13.28 -30.20 -33.59
C SER A 381 11.95 -30.75 -34.08
N ASP A 382 11.41 -30.18 -35.15
CA ASP A 382 10.18 -30.60 -35.87
C ASP A 382 8.86 -29.99 -35.37
N ALA A 383 8.55 -28.77 -35.84
CA ALA A 383 7.21 -28.44 -36.39
C ALA A 383 7.10 -26.94 -36.72
N PHE A 384 7.68 -26.48 -37.83
CA PHE A 384 7.16 -25.29 -38.53
C PHE A 384 7.30 -25.45 -40.05
N HIS A 385 6.44 -26.30 -40.61
CA HIS A 385 5.96 -26.10 -41.98
C HIS A 385 4.62 -25.36 -41.94
N CYS A 386 4.68 -24.13 -42.47
CA CYS A 386 3.73 -23.54 -43.42
C CYS A 386 2.41 -22.89 -42.95
N ASN A 387 2.25 -21.67 -43.49
CA ASN A 387 1.06 -21.03 -44.06
C ASN A 387 0.36 -19.95 -43.18
N ASN A 388 0.20 -18.69 -43.59
CA ASN A 388 0.14 -18.08 -44.93
C ASN A 388 0.59 -16.60 -44.92
N ASN A 389 1.36 -16.17 -45.92
CA ASN A 389 0.87 -15.29 -47.00
C ASN A 389 2.03 -14.92 -47.93
N ASP A 390 1.77 -15.15 -49.22
CA ASP A 390 2.56 -14.76 -50.38
C ASP A 390 2.85 -13.25 -50.42
N GLU A 391 4.09 -12.86 -50.70
CA GLU A 391 4.52 -12.37 -52.02
C GLU A 391 6.00 -11.96 -52.01
N GLN A 392 6.72 -12.43 -53.03
CA GLN A 392 8.08 -12.09 -53.46
C GLN A 392 9.26 -12.71 -52.70
N GLN A 393 9.46 -13.99 -52.99
CA GLN A 393 10.76 -14.67 -53.02
C GLN A 393 11.74 -13.92 -53.96
N GLU A 394 12.83 -13.39 -53.41
CA GLU A 394 14.13 -13.49 -54.09
C GLU A 394 14.89 -14.64 -53.42
N GLU A 395 15.08 -15.72 -54.17
CA GLU A 395 15.88 -16.87 -53.78
C GLU A 395 17.33 -16.46 -53.47
N PRO A 396 17.94 -16.88 -52.36
CA PRO A 396 19.38 -17.02 -52.35
C PRO A 396 19.70 -18.30 -53.12
N SER A 397 20.13 -18.13 -54.36
CA SER A 397 20.74 -19.17 -55.17
C SER A 397 21.80 -19.90 -54.34
N SER A 398 21.58 -21.19 -54.12
CA SER A 398 22.58 -22.14 -53.67
C SER A 398 23.67 -22.22 -54.73
N ASP A 399 24.78 -21.51 -54.52
CA ASP A 399 26.01 -21.78 -55.25
C ASP A 399 27.02 -22.34 -54.25
N GLY A 400 27.28 -23.63 -54.40
CA GLY A 400 28.24 -24.37 -53.60
C GLY A 400 29.64 -23.83 -53.87
N GLY A 401 30.24 -23.22 -52.86
CA GLY A 401 31.65 -22.90 -52.83
C GLY A 401 32.04 -22.76 -51.37
N ASP A 402 32.94 -23.64 -50.92
CA ASP A 402 33.57 -23.65 -49.60
C ASP A 402 33.53 -22.28 -48.89
N GLU A 403 32.55 -22.06 -48.00
CA GLU A 403 32.65 -21.02 -46.97
C GLU A 403 33.72 -21.49 -45.98
N GLN A 404 34.98 -21.40 -46.41
CA GLN A 404 36.11 -21.36 -45.49
C GLN A 404 35.79 -20.27 -44.47
N ASP A 405 35.73 -20.68 -43.21
CA ASP A 405 35.53 -19.84 -42.04
C ASP A 405 36.47 -18.62 -42.12
N ARG A 406 36.00 -17.52 -42.73
CA ARG A 406 36.86 -16.38 -43.04
C ARG A 406 37.27 -15.74 -41.72
N ALA A 407 38.56 -15.77 -41.41
CA ALA A 407 39.10 -15.07 -40.26
C ALA A 407 39.12 -13.56 -40.52
N ILE A 408 38.41 -12.80 -39.69
CA ILE A 408 38.42 -11.34 -39.67
C ILE A 408 39.44 -10.88 -38.64
N LYS A 409 40.39 -10.03 -39.07
CA LYS A 409 41.29 -9.32 -38.16
C LYS A 409 40.61 -8.08 -37.61
N VAL A 410 40.39 -8.08 -36.31
CA VAL A 410 39.84 -6.98 -35.53
C VAL A 410 40.97 -6.16 -34.92
N ARG A 411 41.04 -4.87 -35.22
CA ARG A 411 42.02 -3.95 -34.59
C ARG A 411 41.52 -3.46 -33.23
N CYS A 412 42.39 -3.56 -32.22
CA CYS A 412 42.12 -3.19 -30.83
C CYS A 412 42.78 -1.85 -30.46
N ALA A 413 42.45 -1.30 -29.28
CA ALA A 413 42.91 0.00 -28.80
C ALA A 413 44.43 0.08 -28.56
N ASP A 414 45.03 -1.04 -28.20
CA ASP A 414 46.46 -1.21 -27.96
C ASP A 414 47.27 -1.46 -29.25
N GLY A 415 46.62 -1.36 -30.43
CA GLY A 415 47.26 -1.54 -31.73
C GLY A 415 47.43 -3.01 -32.15
N TYR A 416 47.07 -3.96 -31.30
CA TYR A 416 47.08 -5.38 -31.62
C TYR A 416 45.83 -5.78 -32.42
N CYS A 417 45.94 -6.86 -33.19
CA CYS A 417 44.83 -7.43 -33.94
C CYS A 417 44.44 -8.80 -33.37
N VAL A 418 43.14 -9.03 -33.22
CA VAL A 418 42.54 -10.31 -32.82
C VAL A 418 41.89 -10.96 -34.04
N GLU A 419 42.15 -12.23 -34.29
CA GLU A 419 41.50 -13.00 -35.36
C GLU A 419 40.21 -13.63 -34.84
N ALA A 420 39.11 -13.48 -35.59
CA ALA A 420 37.79 -13.99 -35.24
C ALA A 420 37.09 -14.60 -36.45
N SER A 421 36.32 -15.68 -36.25
CA SER A 421 35.47 -16.24 -37.30
C SER A 421 34.40 -15.23 -37.74
N ALA A 422 34.31 -14.98 -39.05
CA ALA A 422 33.26 -14.15 -39.65
C ALA A 422 31.87 -14.72 -39.36
N ALA A 423 31.72 -16.05 -39.43
CA ALA A 423 30.45 -16.74 -39.22
C ALA A 423 29.92 -16.51 -37.79
N LEU A 424 30.78 -16.72 -36.78
CA LEU A 424 30.42 -16.51 -35.38
C LEU A 424 30.09 -15.04 -35.07
N LEU A 425 30.83 -14.09 -35.67
CA LEU A 425 30.54 -12.67 -35.53
C LEU A 425 29.22 -12.27 -36.19
N GLN A 426 28.86 -12.86 -37.32
CA GLN A 426 27.61 -12.58 -38.01
C GLN A 426 26.39 -13.17 -37.27
N GLU A 427 26.55 -14.35 -36.68
CA GLU A 427 25.48 -15.02 -35.92
C GLU A 427 25.21 -14.37 -34.57
N HIS A 428 26.25 -13.92 -33.86
CA HIS A 428 26.14 -13.52 -32.46
C HIS A 428 26.46 -12.04 -32.18
N SER A 429 26.69 -11.22 -33.21
CA SER A 429 27.02 -9.80 -33.06
C SER A 429 26.48 -8.94 -34.20
N ASN A 430 26.21 -7.66 -33.93
CA ASN A 430 25.85 -6.69 -34.96
C ASN A 430 27.10 -6.05 -35.61
N LEU A 431 28.30 -6.53 -35.30
CA LEU A 431 29.55 -5.98 -35.80
C LEU A 431 29.62 -5.95 -37.33
N LEU A 432 29.12 -7.00 -37.97
CA LEU A 432 29.17 -7.18 -39.43
C LEU A 432 27.92 -6.67 -40.14
N ARG A 433 26.90 -6.24 -39.38
CA ARG A 433 25.61 -5.78 -39.94
C ARG A 433 25.81 -4.42 -40.63
N GLY A 434 25.64 -4.39 -41.96
CA GLY A 434 25.78 -3.18 -42.78
C GLY A 434 27.15 -3.01 -43.46
N LEU A 435 28.10 -3.93 -43.24
CA LEU A 435 29.28 -4.05 -44.09
C LEU A 435 28.84 -4.62 -45.44
N LYS A 436 28.71 -3.76 -46.44
CA LYS A 436 28.56 -4.22 -47.83
C LYS A 436 29.81 -5.03 -48.16
N ALA A 437 29.63 -6.32 -48.41
CA ALA A 437 30.65 -7.15 -49.02
C ALA A 437 30.85 -6.70 -50.47
N GLU A 438 31.52 -5.56 -50.68
CA GLU A 438 32.13 -5.29 -51.98
C GLU A 438 33.21 -6.35 -52.16
N ARG A 439 32.98 -7.30 -53.08
CA ARG A 439 33.98 -8.26 -53.53
C ARG A 439 35.25 -7.47 -53.91
N PRO A 440 36.40 -7.67 -53.26
CA PRO A 440 37.65 -7.17 -53.83
C PRO A 440 38.02 -8.10 -54.99
N PRO A 441 38.54 -7.56 -56.10
CA PRO A 441 39.04 -8.39 -57.20
C PRO A 441 40.24 -9.21 -56.71
N HIS A 442 40.37 -10.41 -57.25
CA HIS A 442 41.52 -11.29 -57.04
C HIS A 442 42.86 -10.52 -57.09
N HIS A 443 43.52 -10.37 -55.94
CA HIS A 443 44.97 -10.48 -55.70
C HIS A 443 45.36 -9.81 -54.38
N GLY A 444 46.08 -10.54 -53.52
CA GLY A 444 46.82 -9.97 -52.39
C GLY A 444 46.05 -9.88 -51.07
N GLU A 445 46.79 -10.03 -49.97
CA GLU A 445 46.34 -10.09 -48.57
C GLU A 445 45.58 -8.83 -48.10
N ASP A 446 44.30 -8.68 -48.43
CA ASP A 446 43.53 -7.52 -47.96
C ASP A 446 42.47 -7.88 -46.90
N ASN A 447 42.92 -7.67 -45.65
CA ASN A 447 42.16 -7.72 -44.41
C ASN A 447 40.95 -6.78 -44.46
N VAL A 448 39.74 -7.33 -44.28
CA VAL A 448 38.55 -6.52 -43.96
C VAL A 448 38.70 -5.97 -42.54
N ASN A 449 39.35 -4.80 -42.42
CA ASN A 449 39.52 -4.08 -41.15
C ASN A 449 38.18 -3.49 -40.69
N VAL A 450 37.39 -4.24 -39.91
CA VAL A 450 36.20 -3.72 -39.23
C VAL A 450 36.64 -2.84 -38.05
N SER A 451 37.01 -1.59 -38.34
CA SER A 451 37.84 -0.78 -37.44
C SER A 451 37.10 0.26 -36.57
N ALA A 452 35.79 0.45 -36.71
CA ALA A 452 35.15 1.63 -36.09
C ALA A 452 34.62 1.44 -34.65
N LYS A 453 34.22 0.23 -34.24
CA LYS A 453 33.55 0.01 -32.93
C LYS A 453 34.42 -0.67 -31.85
N LEU A 454 35.51 -1.32 -32.26
CA LEU A 454 36.35 -2.16 -31.40
C LEU A 454 37.68 -1.52 -31.00
N SER A 455 38.03 -0.40 -31.63
CA SER A 455 39.27 0.35 -31.39
C SER A 455 39.34 1.02 -30.00
N GLY A 456 38.27 0.95 -29.20
CA GLY A 456 38.24 1.44 -27.82
C GLY A 456 38.56 0.37 -26.76
N PHE A 457 38.70 -0.91 -27.14
CA PHE A 457 38.87 -2.03 -26.22
C PHE A 457 40.25 -2.69 -26.35
N ARG A 458 40.79 -3.16 -25.22
CA ARG A 458 42.07 -3.88 -25.16
C ARG A 458 41.98 -5.22 -25.90
N ALA A 459 43.08 -5.67 -26.52
CA ALA A 459 43.09 -6.94 -27.25
C ALA A 459 42.73 -8.14 -26.38
N SER A 460 43.10 -8.12 -25.09
CA SER A 460 42.71 -9.16 -24.13
C SER A 460 41.19 -9.28 -23.96
N THR A 461 40.47 -8.16 -24.01
CA THR A 461 39.01 -8.11 -23.83
C THR A 461 38.30 -8.54 -25.11
N VAL A 462 38.83 -8.11 -26.27
CA VAL A 462 38.34 -8.53 -27.59
C VAL A 462 38.58 -10.02 -27.81
N GLN A 463 39.75 -10.56 -27.44
CA GLN A 463 40.03 -11.99 -27.53
C GLN A 463 39.03 -12.80 -26.70
N ARG A 464 38.80 -12.42 -25.44
CA ARG A 464 37.79 -13.08 -24.60
C ARG A 464 36.40 -13.03 -25.21
N PHE A 465 36.00 -11.91 -25.80
CA PHE A 465 34.73 -11.82 -26.52
C PHE A 465 34.64 -12.85 -27.63
N VAL A 466 35.68 -12.98 -28.46
CA VAL A 466 35.75 -13.95 -29.56
C VAL A 466 35.69 -15.39 -29.06
N ASP A 467 36.47 -15.72 -28.02
CA ASP A 467 36.49 -17.06 -27.41
C ASP A 467 35.09 -17.47 -26.90
N LEU A 468 34.33 -16.53 -26.32
CA LEU A 468 32.98 -16.76 -25.82
C LEU A 468 31.95 -17.01 -26.92
N LEU A 469 32.18 -16.52 -28.14
CA LEU A 469 31.25 -16.75 -29.25
C LEU A 469 31.22 -18.22 -29.65
N ALA A 470 32.32 -18.94 -29.50
CA ALA A 470 32.40 -20.37 -29.81
C ALA A 470 31.85 -21.27 -28.68
N MET A 471 31.76 -20.77 -27.45
CA MET A 471 31.32 -21.54 -26.29
C MET A 471 29.79 -21.69 -26.21
N THR A 472 29.31 -22.72 -25.52
CA THR A 472 27.91 -22.77 -25.08
C THR A 472 27.64 -21.72 -24.00
N GLN A 473 26.39 -21.33 -23.79
CA GLN A 473 26.04 -20.31 -22.79
C GLN A 473 26.48 -20.70 -21.37
N GLN A 474 26.38 -21.99 -21.01
CA GLN A 474 26.73 -22.46 -19.67
C GLN A 474 28.25 -22.48 -19.46
N GLU A 475 29.02 -22.88 -20.47
CA GLU A 475 30.48 -22.83 -20.45
C GLU A 475 30.99 -21.39 -20.37
N ALA A 476 30.42 -20.49 -21.20
CA ALA A 476 30.75 -19.07 -21.20
C ALA A 476 30.54 -18.42 -19.83
N VAL A 477 29.41 -18.70 -19.17
CA VAL A 477 29.13 -18.17 -17.82
C VAL A 477 30.10 -18.74 -16.78
N THR A 478 30.45 -20.02 -16.89
CA THR A 478 31.35 -20.68 -15.93
C THR A 478 32.78 -20.14 -16.07
N SER A 479 33.28 -20.07 -17.30
CA SER A 479 34.59 -19.48 -17.62
C SER A 479 34.70 -18.02 -17.16
N LEU A 480 33.65 -17.22 -17.39
CA LEU A 480 33.63 -15.82 -16.95
C LEU A 480 33.53 -15.66 -15.43
N ALA A 481 32.80 -16.53 -14.74
CA ALA A 481 32.69 -16.49 -13.29
C ALA A 481 34.02 -16.88 -12.60
N GLU A 482 34.80 -17.77 -13.20
CA GLU A 482 36.11 -18.20 -12.70
C GLU A 482 37.16 -17.08 -12.77
N LEU A 483 37.01 -16.09 -13.66
CA LEU A 483 37.93 -14.96 -13.77
C LEU A 483 38.01 -14.13 -12.50
N GLN A 484 36.94 -14.09 -11.70
CA GLN A 484 36.80 -13.29 -10.47
C GLN A 484 37.33 -11.84 -10.60
N ASN A 485 37.27 -11.26 -11.80
CA ASN A 485 37.85 -9.96 -12.12
C ASN A 485 36.76 -9.01 -12.64
N PHE A 486 36.19 -8.23 -11.72
CA PHE A 486 35.08 -7.34 -12.04
C PHE A 486 35.41 -6.28 -13.12
N PRO A 487 36.55 -5.56 -13.08
CA PRO A 487 36.94 -4.64 -14.15
C PRO A 487 36.95 -5.27 -15.54
N ALA A 488 37.44 -6.51 -15.66
CA ALA A 488 37.48 -7.19 -16.95
C ALA A 488 36.06 -7.57 -17.46
N LEU A 489 35.15 -7.91 -16.55
CA LEU A 489 33.74 -8.16 -16.90
C LEU A 489 33.00 -6.86 -17.25
N GLN A 490 33.35 -5.73 -16.61
CA GLN A 490 32.81 -4.42 -16.98
C GLN A 490 33.20 -4.03 -18.41
N GLU A 491 34.49 -4.13 -18.75
CA GLU A 491 34.96 -3.86 -20.12
C GLU A 491 34.28 -4.78 -21.15
N LEU A 492 34.10 -6.06 -20.81
CA LEU A 492 33.44 -7.03 -21.67
C LEU A 492 31.95 -6.73 -21.85
N LEU A 493 31.25 -6.24 -20.83
CA LEU A 493 29.84 -5.84 -20.94
C LEU A 493 29.67 -4.55 -21.77
N CYS A 494 30.58 -3.58 -21.60
CA CYS A 494 30.64 -2.38 -22.45
C CYS A 494 30.90 -2.75 -23.92
N LEU A 495 31.79 -3.71 -24.15
CA LEU A 495 32.08 -4.26 -25.47
C LEU A 495 30.83 -4.93 -26.06
N ALA A 496 30.17 -5.82 -25.31
CA ALA A 496 28.95 -6.49 -25.71
C ALA A 496 27.84 -5.49 -26.11
N ASN A 497 27.69 -4.40 -25.36
CA ASN A 497 26.75 -3.32 -25.69
C ASN A 497 27.08 -2.67 -27.04
N SER A 498 28.36 -2.31 -27.21
CA SER A 498 28.87 -1.57 -28.37
C SER A 498 28.70 -2.36 -29.67
N VAL A 499 28.89 -3.68 -29.59
CA VAL A 499 28.77 -4.59 -30.74
C VAL A 499 27.37 -5.21 -30.88
N GLY A 500 26.48 -5.00 -29.91
CA GLY A 500 25.13 -5.56 -29.90
C GLY A 500 25.10 -7.10 -29.82
N SER A 501 25.99 -7.71 -29.03
CA SER A 501 26.02 -9.17 -28.85
C SER A 501 25.19 -9.62 -27.66
N ALA A 502 24.00 -10.16 -27.90
CA ALA A 502 23.12 -10.67 -26.86
C ALA A 502 23.75 -11.84 -26.07
N LYS A 503 24.46 -12.74 -26.76
CA LYS A 503 25.14 -13.88 -26.14
C LYS A 503 26.17 -13.42 -25.10
N CYS A 504 27.08 -12.53 -25.49
CA CYS A 504 28.09 -11.98 -24.59
C CYS A 504 27.46 -11.13 -23.48
N TRP A 505 26.44 -10.34 -23.80
CA TRP A 505 25.68 -9.54 -22.84
C TRP A 505 25.08 -10.40 -21.71
N HIS A 506 24.37 -11.47 -22.06
CA HIS A 506 23.75 -12.36 -21.08
C HIS A 506 24.77 -13.18 -20.29
N ALA A 507 25.80 -13.72 -20.95
CA ALA A 507 26.84 -14.50 -20.27
C ALA A 507 27.60 -13.66 -19.24
N THR A 508 28.02 -12.46 -19.64
CA THR A 508 28.74 -11.52 -18.78
C THR A 508 27.86 -11.03 -17.62
N THR A 509 26.59 -10.73 -17.86
CA THR A 509 25.64 -10.34 -16.81
C THR A 509 25.47 -11.44 -15.76
N SER A 510 25.33 -12.70 -16.21
CA SER A 510 25.19 -13.85 -15.32
C SER A 510 26.46 -14.07 -14.48
N ALA A 511 27.65 -13.92 -15.09
CA ALA A 511 28.92 -14.00 -14.38
C ALA A 511 29.07 -12.89 -13.31
N ILE A 512 28.73 -11.64 -13.65
CA ILE A 512 28.73 -10.52 -12.69
C ILE A 512 27.76 -10.82 -11.53
N CYS A 513 26.57 -11.35 -11.81
CA CYS A 513 25.60 -11.71 -10.77
C CYS A 513 26.13 -12.79 -9.81
N ARG A 514 26.93 -13.76 -10.29
CA ARG A 514 27.55 -14.79 -9.44
C ARG A 514 28.68 -14.25 -8.56
N MET A 515 29.30 -13.15 -8.96
CA MET A 515 30.36 -12.47 -8.20
C MET A 515 29.84 -11.41 -7.22
N MET A 516 28.54 -11.15 -7.21
CA MET A 516 27.94 -10.14 -6.36
C MET A 516 28.02 -10.55 -4.89
N THR A 517 28.53 -9.64 -4.06
CA THR A 517 28.72 -9.80 -2.62
C THR A 517 28.16 -8.59 -1.88
N ALA A 518 28.05 -8.70 -0.55
CA ALA A 518 27.66 -7.59 0.30
C ALA A 518 28.58 -6.35 0.15
N SER A 519 29.83 -6.55 -0.24
CA SER A 519 30.83 -5.47 -0.34
C SER A 519 30.93 -4.82 -1.72
N ASN A 520 30.46 -5.46 -2.81
CA ASN A 520 30.65 -4.95 -4.17
C ASN A 520 29.34 -4.67 -4.93
N TRP A 521 28.17 -5.01 -4.38
CA TRP A 521 26.89 -4.86 -5.10
C TRP A 521 26.60 -3.40 -5.46
N LEU A 522 27.00 -2.43 -4.62
CA LEU A 522 26.76 -1.02 -4.87
C LEU A 522 27.61 -0.51 -6.05
N ASP A 523 28.86 -0.97 -6.17
CA ASP A 523 29.73 -0.65 -7.31
C ASP A 523 29.16 -1.23 -8.61
N ILE A 524 28.65 -2.47 -8.55
CA ILE A 524 27.95 -3.10 -9.68
C ILE A 524 26.69 -2.32 -10.05
N PHE A 525 25.92 -1.88 -9.05
CA PHE A 525 24.73 -1.06 -9.23
C PHE A 525 25.04 0.29 -9.89
N GLN A 526 26.08 1.00 -9.42
CA GLN A 526 26.51 2.28 -9.99
C GLN A 526 27.00 2.13 -11.43
N PHE A 527 27.76 1.08 -11.72
CA PHE A 527 28.16 0.74 -13.08
C PHE A 527 26.95 0.46 -13.99
N ALA A 528 26.00 -0.35 -13.50
CA ALA A 528 24.80 -0.70 -14.25
C ALA A 528 23.88 0.49 -14.51
N SER A 529 23.71 1.40 -13.55
CA SER A 529 22.86 2.60 -13.70
C SER A 529 23.50 3.67 -14.58
N THR A 530 24.79 3.97 -14.38
CA THR A 530 25.41 5.16 -15.01
C THR A 530 26.14 4.87 -16.32
N GLN A 531 26.94 3.81 -16.39
CA GLN A 531 27.87 3.60 -17.50
C GLN A 531 27.23 2.81 -18.65
N VAL A 532 26.56 1.71 -18.33
CA VAL A 532 26.01 0.78 -19.35
C VAL A 532 24.49 0.90 -19.48
N ARG A 533 23.81 1.50 -18.49
CA ARG A 533 22.34 1.56 -18.40
C ARG A 533 21.71 0.18 -18.58
N HIS A 534 22.18 -0.78 -17.77
CA HIS A 534 21.82 -2.19 -17.89
C HIS A 534 20.64 -2.54 -16.96
N PRO A 535 19.38 -2.61 -17.46
CA PRO A 535 18.19 -2.73 -16.62
C PRO A 535 18.15 -4.03 -15.82
N THR A 536 18.46 -5.19 -16.43
CA THR A 536 18.40 -6.47 -15.68
C THR A 536 19.43 -6.55 -14.56
N LEU A 537 20.67 -6.11 -14.79
CA LEU A 537 21.72 -6.10 -13.79
C LEU A 537 21.38 -5.16 -12.64
N LEU A 538 20.82 -3.99 -12.95
CA LEU A 538 20.31 -3.04 -11.98
C LEU A 538 19.23 -3.67 -11.08
N LEU A 539 18.21 -4.31 -11.66
CA LEU A 539 17.15 -4.98 -10.88
C LEU A 539 17.70 -6.16 -10.05
N ARG A 540 18.70 -6.88 -10.56
CA ARG A 540 19.38 -7.95 -9.80
C ARG A 540 20.13 -7.41 -8.59
N CYS A 541 20.82 -6.27 -8.73
CA CYS A 541 21.48 -5.59 -7.62
C CYS A 541 20.48 -5.15 -6.56
N ILE A 542 19.36 -4.55 -6.97
CA ILE A 542 18.31 -4.12 -6.04
C ILE A 542 17.73 -5.33 -5.28
N ARG A 543 17.39 -6.42 -5.98
CA ARG A 543 16.90 -7.65 -5.33
C ARG A 543 17.91 -8.21 -4.33
N PHE A 544 19.19 -8.24 -4.69
CA PHE A 544 20.26 -8.71 -3.81
C PHE A 544 20.38 -7.84 -2.56
N ALA A 545 20.37 -6.51 -2.71
CA ALA A 545 20.46 -5.57 -1.59
C ALA A 545 19.27 -5.70 -0.62
N LEU A 546 18.05 -5.87 -1.15
CA LEU A 546 16.86 -6.11 -0.33
C LEU A 546 16.92 -7.46 0.41
N GLN A 547 17.43 -8.51 -0.24
CA GLN A 547 17.67 -9.80 0.41
C GLN A 547 18.69 -9.69 1.53
N LEU A 548 19.80 -8.97 1.31
CA LEU A 548 20.83 -8.73 2.31
C LEU A 548 20.27 -7.97 3.52
N HIS A 549 19.44 -6.94 3.28
CA HIS A 549 18.77 -6.20 4.34
C HIS A 549 17.83 -7.09 5.17
N SER A 550 17.05 -7.94 4.51
CA SER A 550 16.15 -8.88 5.20
C SER A 550 16.92 -9.92 6.04
N ALA A 551 18.10 -10.35 5.58
CA ALA A 551 18.93 -11.34 6.27
C ALA A 551 19.60 -10.79 7.55
N LEU A 552 19.95 -9.50 7.56
CA LEU A 552 20.58 -8.84 8.72
C LEU A 552 19.57 -8.46 9.84
N GLY A 553 18.28 -8.49 9.52
CA GLY A 553 17.17 -8.20 10.45
C GLY A 553 17.11 -6.75 10.92
N LEU A 554 15.98 -6.38 11.52
CA LEU A 554 15.86 -5.13 12.28
C LEU A 554 16.73 -5.20 13.54
N ARG A 555 17.14 -4.04 14.05
CA ARG A 555 17.85 -3.97 15.34
C ARG A 555 16.91 -4.51 16.41
N ASN A 556 17.17 -5.71 16.92
CA ASN A 556 16.38 -6.25 18.04
C ASN A 556 16.53 -5.29 19.23
N ASN A 557 15.45 -4.60 19.59
CA ASN A 557 15.31 -3.88 20.85
C ASN A 557 15.14 -4.86 22.03
N GLU A 558 16.00 -5.89 22.12
CA GLU A 558 16.18 -6.58 23.39
C GLU A 558 17.02 -5.65 24.27
N GLN A 559 16.37 -5.07 25.29
CA GLN A 559 17.01 -4.33 26.37
C GLN A 559 18.27 -5.08 26.82
N PRO A 560 19.48 -4.50 26.71
CA PRO A 560 20.59 -4.99 27.49
C PRO A 560 20.29 -4.57 28.93
N THR A 561 19.94 -5.55 29.76
CA THR A 561 19.98 -5.45 31.22
C THR A 561 21.28 -4.74 31.61
N GLN A 562 21.15 -3.61 32.30
CA GLN A 562 22.25 -2.72 32.68
C GLN A 562 23.43 -3.50 33.29
N GLN A 563 24.59 -3.46 32.63
CA GLN A 563 25.88 -3.56 33.31
C GLN A 563 26.76 -2.38 32.86
N PRO A 564 27.32 -1.61 33.80
CA PRO A 564 28.07 -0.40 33.47
C PRO A 564 29.50 -0.73 33.04
N GLU A 565 29.99 0.07 32.10
CA GLU A 565 31.39 0.37 31.81
C GLU A 565 32.31 -0.77 31.34
N LYS A 566 32.21 -1.10 30.05
CA LYS A 566 33.39 -1.27 29.18
C LYS A 566 33.13 -0.58 27.84
N GLN A 567 34.18 0.00 27.26
CA GLN A 567 34.22 0.75 25.99
C GLN A 567 33.26 0.20 24.91
N PRO A 568 32.61 1.05 24.09
CA PRO A 568 31.71 0.59 23.05
C PRO A 568 32.54 -0.06 21.93
N GLN A 569 32.82 -1.35 22.06
CA GLN A 569 33.14 -2.18 20.91
C GLN A 569 31.87 -2.22 20.06
N THR A 570 31.82 -1.38 19.03
CA THR A 570 30.73 -1.34 18.05
C THR A 570 30.51 -2.76 17.56
N ASP A 571 29.32 -3.31 17.82
CA ASP A 571 28.90 -4.62 17.33
C ASP A 571 29.18 -4.69 15.81
N PRO A 572 29.97 -5.65 15.31
CA PRO A 572 30.28 -5.76 13.88
C PRO A 572 29.02 -5.83 13.03
N ALA A 573 27.94 -6.44 13.54
CA ALA A 573 26.66 -6.49 12.84
C ALA A 573 25.96 -5.12 12.79
N ALA A 574 26.16 -4.25 13.79
CA ALA A 574 25.62 -2.88 13.77
C ALA A 574 26.35 -2.01 12.73
N LYS A 575 27.66 -2.22 12.56
CA LYS A 575 28.44 -1.54 11.53
C LYS A 575 28.03 -1.98 10.12
N GLU A 576 27.89 -3.28 9.89
CA GLU A 576 27.40 -3.82 8.60
C GLU A 576 26.01 -3.31 8.24
N ARG A 577 25.09 -3.22 9.23
CA ARG A 577 23.75 -2.63 9.01
C ARG A 577 23.81 -1.16 8.63
N ALA A 578 24.66 -0.36 9.28
CA ALA A 578 24.81 1.05 8.98
C ALA A 578 25.41 1.28 7.58
N GLU A 579 26.42 0.49 7.20
CA GLU A 579 27.01 0.52 5.87
C GLU A 579 25.99 0.13 4.80
N LEU A 580 25.21 -0.93 5.04
CA LEU A 580 24.13 -1.34 4.13
C LEU A 580 23.03 -0.28 4.02
N ALA A 581 22.60 0.31 5.14
CA ALA A 581 21.60 1.37 5.15
C ALA A 581 22.07 2.57 4.32
N SER A 582 23.33 3.00 4.47
CA SER A 582 23.93 4.06 3.66
C SER A 582 23.96 3.70 2.16
N ALA A 583 24.32 2.46 1.83
CA ALA A 583 24.33 1.98 0.45
C ALA A 583 22.92 1.93 -0.17
N LEU A 584 21.92 1.49 0.59
CA LEU A 584 20.51 1.49 0.18
C LEU A 584 19.98 2.90 -0.05
N LYS A 585 20.29 3.86 0.84
CA LYS A 585 19.96 5.28 0.66
C LYS A 585 20.54 5.82 -0.65
N THR A 586 21.79 5.51 -0.94
CA THR A 586 22.47 5.92 -2.19
C THR A 586 21.79 5.34 -3.42
N ALA A 587 21.49 4.03 -3.39
CA ALA A 587 20.82 3.36 -4.50
C ALA A 587 19.40 3.90 -4.72
N ALA A 588 18.64 4.14 -3.64
CA ALA A 588 17.30 4.70 -3.72
C ALA A 588 17.29 6.11 -4.32
N LEU A 589 18.26 6.96 -3.95
CA LEU A 589 18.41 8.29 -4.56
C LEU A 589 18.67 8.21 -6.06
N GLN A 590 19.58 7.33 -6.49
CA GLN A 590 19.86 7.13 -7.91
C GLN A 590 18.63 6.59 -8.66
N MET A 591 17.92 5.61 -8.11
CA MET A 591 16.68 5.09 -8.72
C MET A 591 15.53 6.07 -8.73
N SER A 592 15.45 6.95 -7.74
CA SER A 592 14.32 7.86 -7.62
C SER A 592 14.22 8.85 -8.77
N GLN A 593 15.34 9.21 -9.39
CA GLN A 593 15.32 10.01 -10.62
C GLN A 593 14.53 9.30 -11.72
N GLU A 594 14.73 7.99 -11.90
CA GLU A 594 13.98 7.19 -12.88
C GLU A 594 12.52 7.00 -12.46
N LEU A 595 12.25 6.77 -11.17
CA LEU A 595 10.89 6.54 -10.66
C LEU A 595 9.96 7.75 -10.80
N PHE A 596 10.50 8.96 -10.61
CA PHE A 596 9.72 10.18 -10.60
C PHE A 596 9.70 10.88 -11.95
N VAL A 597 10.78 10.84 -12.75
CA VAL A 597 10.86 11.55 -14.04
C VAL A 597 10.30 10.71 -15.21
N GLY A 598 10.33 9.38 -15.12
CA GLY A 598 9.78 8.46 -16.14
C GLY A 598 10.83 7.78 -17.00
#